data_AF-A0A5C9CFB2-F1
#
_entry.id   AF-A0A5C9CFB2-F1
#
_cell.length_a   1.000
_cell.length_b   1.000
_cell.length_c   1.000
_cell.angle_alpha   90.00
_cell.angle_beta   90.00
_cell.angle_gamma   90.00
#
_symmetry.space_group_name_H-M   'P 1'
#
loop_
_entity.id
_entity.type
_entity.pdbx_description
1 polymer ?
#
loop_
_entity_poly.entity_id
_entity_poly.type
_entity_poly.pdbx_seq_one_letter_code
_entity_poly.pdbx_strand_id
1 'polypeptide(L)' 'MWLAGGGIRGGQSYGATDDFGFRAVENRVTVHDLHATILHLLGFDHERLTYRYSGRDFRLTDIHGQIVADLLV' A
#
# COMPACT_ATOMS: atom_id res chain seq x y z
N MET A 1 10.93 2.27 2.96
CA MET A 1 10.12 1.67 4.06
C MET A 1 10.40 0.18 4.08
N TRP A 2 10.24 -0.51 5.22
CA TRP A 2 10.48 -1.95 5.34
C TRP A 2 9.20 -2.67 5.80
N LEU A 3 8.98 -3.86 5.24
CA LEU A 3 7.91 -4.79 5.61
C LEU A 3 8.51 -6.18 5.85
N ALA A 4 7.92 -6.96 6.75
CA ALA A 4 8.34 -8.33 7.04
C ALA A 4 7.15 -9.18 7.48
N GLY A 5 7.05 -10.41 6.97
CA GLY A 5 5.99 -11.35 7.30
C GLY A 5 4.64 -11.05 6.63
N GLY A 6 3.55 -11.64 7.14
CA GLY A 6 2.19 -11.34 6.70
C GLY A 6 1.87 -11.70 5.24
N GLY A 7 2.65 -12.57 4.60
CA GLY A 7 2.48 -12.90 3.17
C GLY A 7 3.28 -12.00 2.21
N ILE A 8 4.12 -11.09 2.72
CA ILE A 8 5.08 -10.35 1.91
C ILE A 8 6.27 -11.25 1.54
N ARG A 9 6.66 -11.22 0.27
CA ARG A 9 7.86 -11.92 -0.22
C ARG A 9 9.11 -11.28 0.39
N GLY A 10 9.84 -12.07 1.17
CA GLY A 10 11.06 -11.65 1.85
C GLY A 10 12.27 -11.57 0.93
N GLY A 11 13.29 -10.80 1.36
CA GLY A 11 14.58 -10.72 0.66
C GLY A 11 14.55 -9.94 -0.65
N GLN A 12 13.54 -9.10 -0.86
CA GLN A 12 13.41 -8.27 -2.07
C GLN A 12 13.52 -6.78 -1.77
N SER A 13 14.03 -6.05 -2.77
CA SER A 13 13.90 -4.61 -2.91
C SER A 13 12.86 -4.35 -4.00
N TYR A 14 11.95 -3.41 -3.79
CA TYR A 14 10.89 -3.10 -4.75
C TYR A 14 10.90 -1.63 -5.13
N GLY A 15 11.12 -1.37 -6.43
CA GLY A 15 11.28 -0.03 -6.99
C GLY A 15 12.67 0.56 -6.78
N ALA A 16 12.85 1.75 -7.33
CA ALA A 16 14.12 2.48 -7.32
C ALA A 16 13.87 3.99 -7.32
N THR A 17 14.86 4.74 -6.83
CA THR A 17 14.88 6.20 -6.88
C THR A 17 15.82 6.69 -7.97
N ASP A 18 15.69 7.98 -8.33
CA ASP A 18 16.70 8.65 -9.15
C ASP A 18 18.08 8.63 -8.47
N ASP A 19 19.12 9.00 -9.22
CA ASP A 19 20.52 8.97 -8.78
C ASP A 19 20.78 9.82 -7.53
N PHE A 20 19.89 10.76 -7.22
CA PHE A 20 19.98 11.65 -6.06
C PHE A 20 19.08 11.21 -4.89
N GLY A 21 18.25 10.19 -5.07
CA GLY A 21 17.30 9.71 -4.07
C GLY A 21 16.07 10.59 -3.84
N PHE A 22 15.78 11.56 -4.73
CA PHE A 22 14.71 12.54 -4.52
C PHE A 22 13.35 12.08 -5.03
N ARG A 23 13.31 11.24 -6.07
CA ARG A 23 12.07 10.76 -6.66
C ARG A 23 12.13 9.26 -6.88
N ALA A 24 11.03 8.56 -6.57
CA ALA A 24 10.84 7.20 -7.05
C ALA A 24 10.66 7.23 -8.58
N VAL A 25 11.45 6.43 -9.30
CA VAL A 25 11.47 6.35 -10.77
C VAL A 25 11.01 4.99 -11.29
N GLU A 26 11.15 3.95 -10.48
CA GLU A 26 10.73 2.58 -10.82
C GLU A 26 9.73 2.05 -9.78
N ASN A 27 8.70 1.32 -10.25
CA ASN A 27 7.67 0.66 -9.44
C ASN A 27 7.16 1.55 -8.29
N ARG A 28 6.70 2.75 -8.65
CA ARG A 28 6.30 3.78 -7.70
C ARG A 28 5.07 3.33 -6.92
N VAL A 29 5.21 3.28 -5.60
CA VAL A 29 4.14 2.94 -4.66
C VAL A 29 3.71 4.19 -3.91
N THR A 30 2.42 4.51 -3.95
CA THR A 30 1.87 5.60 -3.13
C THR A 30 1.57 5.11 -1.71
N VAL A 31 1.38 6.03 -0.77
CA VAL A 31 0.95 5.67 0.59
C VAL A 31 -0.41 4.95 0.59
N HIS A 32 -1.28 5.27 -0.37
CA HIS A 32 -2.58 4.62 -0.51
C HIS A 32 -2.44 3.16 -0.96
N ASP A 33 -1.56 2.88 -1.90
CA ASP A 33 -1.30 1.50 -2.40
C ASP A 33 -0.66 0.64 -1.30
N LEU A 34 0.27 1.23 -0.55
CA LEU A 34 0.88 0.56 0.59
C LEU A 34 -0.18 0.22 1.65
N HIS A 35 -1.03 1.17 2.05
CA HIS A 35 -2.08 0.93 3.03
C HIS A 35 -3.13 -0.08 2.52
N ALA A 36 -3.50 -0.03 1.23
CA ALA A 36 -4.38 -1.01 0.61
C ALA A 36 -3.79 -2.43 0.71
N THR A 37 -2.50 -2.56 0.43
CA THR A 37 -1.77 -3.84 0.53
C THR A 37 -1.70 -4.35 1.96
N ILE A 38 -1.43 -3.48 2.95
CA ILE A 38 -1.42 -3.87 4.37
C ILE A 38 -2.80 -4.35 4.81
N LEU A 39 -3.87 -3.63 4.46
CA LEU A 39 -5.23 -4.01 4.81
C LEU A 39 -5.61 -5.36 4.17
N HIS A 40 -5.22 -5.58 2.92
CA HIS A 40 -5.40 -6.87 2.24
C HIS A 40 -4.73 -8.03 3.01
N LEU A 41 -3.48 -7.85 3.46
CA LEU A 41 -2.76 -8.87 4.23
C LEU A 41 -3.38 -9.15 5.62
N LEU A 42 -4.10 -8.17 6.17
CA LEU A 42 -4.89 -8.33 7.39
C LEU A 42 -6.27 -8.97 7.13
N GLY A 43 -6.61 -9.28 5.88
CA GLY A 43 -7.88 -9.89 5.49
C GLY A 43 -9.02 -8.89 5.26
N PHE A 44 -8.72 -7.60 5.13
CA PHE A 44 -9.72 -6.57 4.86
C PHE A 44 -9.75 -6.15 3.39
N ASP A 45 -10.96 -5.90 2.90
CA ASP A 45 -11.18 -5.15 1.67
C ASP A 45 -11.14 -3.66 1.99
N HIS A 46 -10.07 -2.98 1.55
CA HIS A 46 -9.84 -1.56 1.85
C HIS A 46 -10.90 -0.63 1.21
N GLU A 47 -11.60 -1.08 0.17
CA GLU A 47 -12.66 -0.30 -0.47
C GLU A 47 -13.95 -0.34 0.33
N ARG A 48 -14.15 -1.40 1.13
CA ARG A 48 -15.35 -1.64 1.93
C ARG A 48 -15.17 -1.30 3.41
N LEU A 49 -13.92 -1.26 3.89
CA LEU A 49 -13.61 -0.86 5.27
C LEU A 49 -13.76 0.66 5.43
N THR A 50 -14.99 1.06 5.72
CA THR A 50 -15.37 2.47 5.89
C THR A 50 -15.82 2.78 7.31
N TYR A 51 -15.61 4.01 7.76
CA TYR A 51 -16.22 4.55 8.97
C TYR A 51 -16.91 5.88 8.69
N ARG A 52 -18.06 6.12 9.34
CA ARG A 52 -18.82 7.36 9.19
C ARG A 52 -18.24 8.44 10.10
N TYR A 53 -17.83 9.56 9.51
CA TYR A 53 -17.38 10.74 10.24
C TYR A 53 -17.80 12.02 9.50
N SER A 54 -18.21 13.06 10.23
CA SER A 54 -18.61 14.36 9.66
C SER A 54 -19.55 14.27 8.43
N GLY A 55 -20.52 13.37 8.47
CA GLY A 55 -21.52 13.20 7.40
C GLY A 55 -21.08 12.42 6.16
N ARG A 56 -19.84 11.90 6.09
CA ARG A 56 -19.36 11.06 4.97
C ARG A 56 -18.73 9.76 5.45
N ASP A 57 -18.72 8.76 4.57
CA ASP A 57 -17.97 7.53 4.78
C ASP A 57 -16.51 7.76 4.38
N PHE A 58 -15.59 7.45 5.29
CA PHE A 58 -14.15 7.54 5.10
C PHE A 58 -13.55 6.15 4.97
N ARG A 59 -12.66 5.99 3.98
CA ARG A 59 -11.78 4.83 3.86
C ARG A 59 -10.40 5.20 4.38
N LEU A 60 -9.68 4.23 4.95
CA LEU A 60 -8.28 4.44 5.38
C LEU A 60 -7.33 4.73 4.22
N THR A 61 -7.71 4.36 2.98
CA THR A 61 -6.98 4.69 1.76
C THR A 61 -7.60 5.87 1.00
N ASP A 62 -8.54 6.60 1.62
CA ASP A 62 -9.32 7.67 0.99
C ASP A 62 -9.95 7.22 -0.35
N ILE A 63 -9.88 8.01 -1.43
CA ILE A 63 -10.44 7.64 -2.75
C ILE A 63 -9.46 6.85 -3.65
N HIS A 64 -8.30 6.44 -3.13
CA HIS A 64 -7.22 5.81 -3.89
C HIS A 64 -6.76 4.48 -3.27
N GLY A 65 -5.72 3.90 -3.87
CA GLY A 65 -5.04 2.69 -3.42
C GLY A 65 -5.33 1.51 -4.34
N GLN A 66 -4.27 0.81 -4.74
CA GLN A 66 -4.30 -0.48 -5.40
C GLN A 66 -3.41 -1.46 -4.63
N ILE A 67 -3.83 -2.72 -4.55
CA ILE A 67 -3.03 -3.77 -3.91
C ILE A 67 -1.80 -4.03 -4.78
N VAL A 68 -0.61 -3.93 -4.18
CA VAL A 68 0.66 -4.18 -4.87
C VAL A 68 0.95 -5.68 -4.85
N ALA A 69 0.31 -6.41 -5.76
CA ALA A 69 0.39 -7.87 -5.83
C ALA A 69 1.82 -8.41 -5.96
N ASP A 70 2.71 -7.66 -6.60
CA ASP A 70 4.12 -8.02 -6.79
C ASP A 70 4.93 -8.11 -5.48
N LEU A 71 4.39 -7.56 -4.37
CA LEU A 71 4.99 -7.69 -3.04
C LEU A 71 4.61 -9.00 -2.33
N LEU A 72 3.64 -9.75 -2.84
CA LEU A 72 3.04 -10.89 -2.16
C LEU A 72 3.69 -12.24 -2.57
N VAL A 73 3.55 -13.25 -1.71
CA VAL A 73 3.97 -14.64 -1.95
C VAL A 73 2.84 -15.45 -2.60
#